data_AF-A0A2V5J929-F1
#
_entry.id   AF-A0A2V5J929-F1
#
_cell.length_a   1.000
_cell.length_b   1.000
_cell.length_c   1.000
_cell.angle_alpha   90.00
_cell.angle_beta   90.00
_cell.angle_gamma   90.00
#
_symmetry.space_group_name_H-M   'P 1'
#
loop_
_entity.id
_entity.type
_entity.pdbx_description
1 polymer ?
#
loop_
_entity_poly.entity_id
_entity_poly.type
_entity_poly.pdbx_seq_one_letter_code
_entity_poly.pdbx_strand_id
1 'polypeptide(L)'
;MVAHLLRLKVTLLRNSLKRTPWQLVGLIIGGLYGIGMLVTALVGLAALGAAETELVGTVLVLGGAAVFLGWLVIPVVASGLDMTLDPARFTTYAVPMKSMLVGLALSGFIGIPGAITLLASVGTAIAWWRHPVAAVAALLCGAVAALTCVIASRAITAASTSLASSRRFKDASGVVVLVPLMFMGPIIAGISSGLSNFAEYLPQLAANVSWTPLGAIWAVPAAVAAGAWGAAALKFLIALATLAALTWLWKVCLARSLVTPAFSGGGRRSPGKQGFFAMFPQTPTGAVAARCLTYWFRDPRYSAGIIVAPLIPLVMVFGGSQAGGLDSVGPILSYAGAFAAFMITWSICADISYDNTAFALHLATGVSGKADRTGRVMAAAVLALPLGLLFAIVGAIVAGNWLNFLSATGLLMAASGAGLGLSSVFSSRFTMNVPLPGESPMKSKPGNNFTTVLIQLAGFAGAFVLIIPVGVLILVGFNTGGSLFAWLAFVLGVVLGAVYVVIGIRMGAAQYDQRGPELLQAVSIDR
;
A
#
# COMPACT_ATOMS: atom_id res chain seq x y z
N MET A 1 -26.49 9.65 22.38
CA MET A 1 -25.79 9.56 21.07
C MET A 1 -24.57 8.65 21.08
N VAL A 2 -23.51 8.92 21.88
CA VAL A 2 -22.29 8.06 21.91
C VAL A 2 -22.63 6.59 22.21
N ALA A 3 -23.45 6.32 23.23
CA ALA A 3 -23.90 4.97 23.55
C ALA A 3 -24.65 4.26 22.41
N HIS A 4 -25.36 5.00 21.55
CA HIS A 4 -26.06 4.43 20.40
C HIS A 4 -25.08 4.04 19.28
N LEU A 5 -24.04 4.84 19.05
CA LEU A 5 -22.96 4.51 18.10
C LEU A 5 -22.19 3.26 18.56
N LEU A 6 -21.91 3.13 19.86
CA LEU A 6 -21.24 1.95 20.42
C LEU A 6 -22.12 0.70 20.30
N ARG A 7 -23.42 0.81 20.64
CA ARG A 7 -24.38 -0.29 20.42
C ARG A 7 -24.47 -0.68 18.94
N LEU A 8 -24.51 0.30 18.03
CA LEU A 8 -24.55 0.06 16.59
C LEU A 8 -23.30 -0.70 16.11
N LYS A 9 -22.09 -0.30 16.55
CA LYS A 9 -20.85 -1.02 16.21
C LYS A 9 -20.88 -2.46 16.69
N VAL A 10 -21.32 -2.70 17.93
CA VAL A 10 -21.46 -4.05 18.49
C VAL A 10 -22.49 -4.87 17.72
N THR A 11 -23.65 -4.29 17.39
CA THR A 11 -24.68 -4.96 16.59
C THR A 11 -24.21 -5.28 15.18
N LEU A 12 -23.47 -4.37 14.53
CA LEU A 12 -22.89 -4.60 13.21
C LEU A 12 -21.84 -5.72 13.23
N LEU A 13 -20.95 -5.73 14.24
CA LEU A 13 -19.99 -6.83 14.43
C LEU A 13 -20.70 -8.16 14.67
N ARG A 14 -21.76 -8.16 15.49
CA ARG A 14 -22.57 -9.37 15.74
C ARG A 14 -23.29 -9.85 14.48
N ASN A 15 -23.77 -8.94 13.64
CA ASN A 15 -24.46 -9.27 12.40
C ASN A 15 -23.50 -9.70 11.29
N SER A 16 -22.28 -9.16 11.23
CA SER A 16 -21.26 -9.65 10.30
C SER A 16 -20.86 -11.09 10.62
N LEU A 17 -20.84 -11.46 11.90
CA LEU A 17 -20.53 -12.84 12.33
C LEU A 17 -21.58 -13.86 11.91
N LYS A 18 -22.83 -13.44 11.66
CA LYS A 18 -23.92 -14.32 11.26
C LYS A 18 -24.05 -14.50 9.75
N ARG A 19 -23.36 -13.68 8.94
CA ARG A 19 -23.60 -13.61 7.49
C ARG A 19 -22.84 -14.66 6.68
N THR A 20 -21.62 -15.04 7.08
CA THR A 20 -20.87 -16.08 6.36
C THR A 20 -19.97 -16.88 7.31
N PRO A 21 -19.93 -18.22 7.21
CA PRO A 21 -19.08 -19.07 8.06
C PRO A 21 -17.59 -18.76 7.90
N TRP A 22 -17.14 -18.34 6.71
CA TRP A 22 -15.76 -17.93 6.45
C TRP A 22 -15.35 -16.64 7.17
N GLN A 23 -16.26 -15.68 7.37
CA GLN A 23 -15.99 -14.49 8.19
C GLN A 23 -15.84 -14.86 9.67
N LEU A 24 -16.58 -15.85 10.15
CA LEU A 24 -16.44 -16.37 11.51
C LEU A 24 -15.08 -17.08 11.69
N VAL A 25 -14.67 -17.93 10.74
CA VAL A 25 -13.35 -18.57 10.75
C VAL A 25 -12.23 -17.54 10.75
N GLY A 26 -12.31 -16.52 9.88
CA GLY A 26 -11.35 -15.42 9.86
C GLY A 26 -11.29 -14.64 11.17
N LEU A 27 -12.44 -14.39 11.83
CA LEU A 27 -12.47 -13.75 13.14
C LEU A 27 -11.86 -14.63 14.23
N ILE A 28 -12.16 -15.93 14.24
CA ILE A 28 -11.62 -16.86 15.23
C ILE A 28 -10.10 -16.96 15.09
N ILE A 29 -9.60 -17.16 13.87
CA ILE A 29 -8.16 -17.22 13.60
C ILE A 29 -7.48 -15.90 13.96
N GLY A 30 -8.03 -14.76 13.51
CA GLY A 30 -7.49 -13.44 13.83
C GLY A 30 -7.55 -13.11 15.32
N GLY A 31 -8.60 -13.53 16.01
CA GLY A 31 -8.78 -13.39 17.46
C GLY A 31 -7.78 -14.24 18.25
N LEU A 32 -7.64 -15.52 17.90
CA LEU A 32 -6.66 -16.43 18.52
C LEU A 32 -5.23 -15.94 18.29
N TYR A 33 -4.90 -15.54 17.06
CA TYR A 33 -3.59 -14.98 16.74
C TYR A 33 -3.33 -13.69 17.52
N GLY A 34 -4.32 -12.79 17.59
CA GLY A 34 -4.22 -11.55 18.34
C GLY A 34 -4.06 -11.75 19.85
N ILE A 35 -4.82 -12.69 20.43
CA ILE A 35 -4.67 -13.07 21.84
C ILE A 35 -3.30 -13.71 22.08
N GLY A 36 -2.86 -14.61 21.21
CA GLY A 36 -1.53 -15.23 21.29
C GLY A 36 -0.43 -14.16 21.29
N MET A 37 -0.48 -13.22 20.35
CA MET A 37 0.48 -12.11 20.28
C MET A 37 0.45 -11.23 21.54
N LEU A 38 -0.74 -10.95 22.09
CA LEU A 38 -0.89 -10.20 23.33
C LEU A 38 -0.26 -10.96 24.51
N VAL A 39 -0.53 -12.25 24.66
CA VAL A 39 0.04 -13.06 25.74
C VAL A 39 1.57 -13.10 25.62
N THR A 40 2.11 -13.35 24.43
CA THR A 40 3.56 -13.32 24.19
C THR A 40 4.16 -11.95 24.53
N ALA A 41 3.49 -10.86 24.16
CA ALA A 41 3.94 -9.51 24.50
C ALA A 41 3.94 -9.25 26.01
N LEU A 42 2.88 -9.63 26.73
CA LEU A 42 2.79 -9.44 28.19
C LEU A 42 3.82 -10.30 28.94
N VAL A 43 4.03 -11.54 28.51
CA VAL A 43 5.08 -12.43 29.06
C VAL A 43 6.46 -11.84 28.77
N GLY A 44 6.70 -11.35 27.56
CA GLY A 44 7.94 -10.68 27.19
C GLY A 44 8.19 -9.41 28.02
N LEU A 45 7.16 -8.62 28.30
CA LEU A 45 7.24 -7.44 29.16
C LEU A 45 7.53 -7.80 30.62
N ALA A 46 6.94 -8.88 31.13
CA ALA A 46 7.23 -9.38 32.48
C ALA A 46 8.69 -9.85 32.60
N ALA A 47 9.18 -10.61 31.61
CA ALA A 47 10.57 -11.03 31.53
C ALA A 47 11.53 -9.84 31.38
N LEU A 48 11.17 -8.85 30.56
CA LEU A 48 11.94 -7.62 30.38
C LEU A 48 12.05 -6.81 31.67
N GLY A 49 11.02 -6.83 32.51
CA GLY A 49 11.08 -6.22 33.85
C GLY A 49 12.12 -6.85 34.76
N ALA A 50 12.72 -7.98 34.36
CA ALA A 50 13.88 -8.56 35.05
C ALA A 50 15.23 -7.93 34.63
N ALA A 51 15.29 -7.17 33.55
CA ALA A 51 16.50 -6.55 33.02
C ALA A 51 16.82 -5.20 33.67
N GLU A 52 17.91 -4.58 33.22
CA GLU A 52 18.29 -3.21 33.61
C GLU A 52 17.27 -2.18 33.10
N THR A 53 17.04 -1.13 33.88
CA THR A 53 16.05 -0.08 33.59
C THR A 53 16.29 0.65 32.26
N GLU A 54 17.55 0.74 31.83
CA GLU A 54 17.91 1.34 30.54
C GLU A 54 17.43 0.47 29.36
N LEU A 55 17.59 -0.85 29.46
CA LEU A 55 17.11 -1.79 28.44
C LEU A 55 15.58 -1.79 28.39
N VAL A 56 14.92 -1.77 29.55
CA VAL A 56 13.45 -1.68 29.63
C VAL A 56 12.96 -0.41 28.91
N GLY A 57 13.57 0.74 29.18
CA GLY A 57 13.25 2.01 28.53
C GLY A 57 13.47 1.97 27.02
N THR A 58 14.61 1.44 26.57
CA THR A 58 14.96 1.34 25.15
C THR A 58 13.94 0.51 24.37
N VAL A 59 13.62 -0.69 24.87
CA VAL A 59 12.68 -1.61 24.22
C VAL A 59 11.26 -1.03 24.18
N LEU A 60 10.80 -0.40 25.27
CA LEU A 60 9.47 0.20 25.32
C LEU A 60 9.33 1.41 24.38
N VAL A 61 10.36 2.26 24.29
CA VAL A 61 10.35 3.42 23.38
C VAL A 61 10.33 3.01 21.93
N LEU A 62 11.19 2.06 21.53
CA LEU A 62 11.28 1.60 20.15
C LEU A 62 10.06 0.74 19.76
N GLY A 63 9.66 -0.18 20.63
CA GLY A 63 8.47 -1.01 20.42
C GLY A 63 7.19 -0.16 20.35
N GLY A 64 7.06 0.81 21.25
CA GLY A 64 5.94 1.76 21.26
C GLY A 64 5.89 2.66 20.03
N ALA A 65 7.04 3.16 19.56
CA ALA A 65 7.14 3.92 18.31
C ALA A 65 6.75 3.05 17.10
N ALA A 66 7.17 1.79 17.07
CA ALA A 66 6.78 0.85 16.02
C ALA A 66 5.27 0.58 16.00
N VAL A 67 4.64 0.42 17.18
CA VAL A 67 3.18 0.29 17.29
C VAL A 67 2.48 1.55 16.75
N PHE A 68 2.96 2.74 17.12
CA PHE A 68 2.41 4.01 16.65
C PHE A 68 2.51 4.15 15.12
N LEU A 69 3.68 3.83 14.54
CA LEU A 69 3.89 3.82 13.09
C LEU A 69 2.99 2.79 12.40
N GLY A 70 2.83 1.60 12.97
CA GLY A 70 1.88 0.60 12.48
C GLY A 70 0.47 1.16 12.38
N TRP A 71 0.01 1.90 13.39
CA TRP A 71 -1.30 2.56 13.37
C TRP A 71 -1.43 3.74 12.41
N LEU A 72 -0.32 4.32 11.94
CA LEU A 72 -0.33 5.31 10.85
C LEU A 72 -0.40 4.64 9.48
N VAL A 73 0.32 3.52 9.29
CA VAL A 73 0.48 2.88 7.98
C VAL A 73 -0.62 1.88 7.67
N ILE A 74 -0.91 0.96 8.61
CA ILE A 74 -1.84 -0.16 8.41
C ILE A 74 -3.23 0.34 7.98
N PRO A 75 -3.84 1.35 8.63
CA PRO A 75 -5.18 1.81 8.24
C PRO A 75 -5.21 2.44 6.86
N VAL A 76 -4.13 3.08 6.39
CA VAL A 76 -4.06 3.65 5.04
C VAL A 76 -4.02 2.54 4.00
N VAL A 77 -3.24 1.50 4.23
CA VAL A 77 -3.12 0.33 3.33
C VAL A 77 -4.40 -0.54 3.37
N ALA A 78 -4.99 -0.70 4.56
CA ALA A 78 -6.19 -1.48 4.79
C ALA A 78 -7.51 -0.68 4.64
N SER A 79 -7.43 0.60 4.23
CA SER A 79 -8.58 1.51 4.13
C SER A 79 -9.60 1.01 3.09
N GLY A 80 -10.61 0.30 3.56
CA GLY A 80 -11.63 -0.33 2.73
C GLY A 80 -12.29 -1.54 3.38
N LEU A 81 -11.62 -2.16 4.37
CA LEU A 81 -12.09 -3.39 5.02
C LEU A 81 -13.03 -3.17 6.21
N ASP A 82 -12.99 -2.03 6.91
CA ASP A 82 -13.83 -1.77 8.09
C ASP A 82 -14.78 -0.56 7.87
N MET A 83 -15.89 -0.80 7.16
CA MET A 83 -16.95 0.20 6.87
C MET A 83 -18.03 0.30 7.97
N THR A 84 -17.78 -0.27 9.14
CA THR A 84 -18.80 -0.39 10.19
C THR A 84 -19.30 0.95 10.73
N LEU A 85 -18.49 2.03 10.68
CA LEU A 85 -18.91 3.38 11.06
C LEU A 85 -18.29 4.42 10.10
N ASP A 86 -18.80 4.47 8.88
CA ASP A 86 -18.44 5.51 7.91
C ASP A 86 -19.10 6.86 8.28
N PRO A 87 -18.33 7.93 8.57
CA PRO A 87 -18.88 9.25 8.87
C PRO A 87 -19.80 9.80 7.78
N ALA A 88 -19.60 9.41 6.51
CA ALA A 88 -20.45 9.83 5.40
C ALA A 88 -21.90 9.34 5.56
N ARG A 89 -22.11 8.20 6.22
CA ARG A 89 -23.46 7.65 6.49
C ARG A 89 -24.21 8.37 7.60
N PHE A 90 -23.52 9.22 8.36
CA PHE A 90 -24.10 10.05 9.41
C PHE A 90 -24.40 11.48 8.94
N THR A 91 -24.07 11.83 7.70
CA THR A 91 -24.32 13.16 7.11
C THR A 91 -25.80 13.54 7.13
N THR A 92 -26.70 12.57 6.95
CA THR A 92 -28.16 12.77 6.99
C THR A 92 -28.73 12.90 8.40
N TYR A 93 -27.97 12.53 9.44
CA TYR A 93 -28.44 12.46 10.84
C TYR A 93 -28.00 13.63 11.72
N ALA A 94 -27.39 14.68 11.14
CA ALA A 94 -26.97 15.93 11.82
C ALA A 94 -26.32 15.72 13.21
N VAL A 95 -25.45 14.70 13.33
CA VAL A 95 -24.85 14.32 14.61
C VAL A 95 -23.84 15.38 15.08
N PRO A 96 -23.90 15.85 16.35
CA PRO A 96 -22.92 16.81 16.86
C PRO A 96 -21.49 16.29 16.77
N MET A 97 -20.58 17.12 16.23
CA MET A 97 -19.17 16.75 15.98
C MET A 97 -18.46 16.18 17.23
N LYS A 98 -18.71 16.75 18.42
CA LYS A 98 -18.11 16.26 19.68
C LYS A 98 -18.53 14.82 19.97
N SER A 99 -19.81 14.49 19.82
CA SER A 99 -20.34 13.14 20.05
C SER A 99 -19.87 12.15 18.98
N MET A 100 -19.68 12.61 17.75
CA MET A 100 -19.17 11.78 16.65
C MET A 100 -17.69 11.44 16.86
N LEU A 101 -16.84 12.42 17.23
CA LEU A 101 -15.42 12.17 17.53
C LEU A 101 -15.25 11.20 18.70
N VAL A 102 -15.96 11.42 19.80
CA VAL A 102 -15.89 10.53 20.99
C VAL A 102 -16.43 9.14 20.67
N GLY A 103 -17.56 9.06 19.95
CA GLY A 103 -18.15 7.78 19.54
C GLY A 103 -17.23 6.98 18.61
N LEU A 104 -16.60 7.64 17.64
CA LEU A 104 -15.66 7.00 16.72
C LEU A 104 -14.37 6.57 17.42
N ALA A 105 -13.82 7.39 18.32
CA ALA A 105 -12.63 7.04 19.09
C ALA A 105 -12.89 5.82 19.99
N LEU A 106 -13.97 5.83 20.77
CA LEU A 106 -14.35 4.72 21.64
C LEU A 106 -14.69 3.45 20.85
N SER A 107 -15.32 3.59 19.68
CA SER A 107 -15.61 2.45 18.81
C SER A 107 -14.34 1.78 18.27
N GLY A 108 -13.21 2.50 18.20
CA GLY A 108 -11.92 1.96 17.80
C GLY A 108 -11.41 0.88 18.75
N PHE A 109 -11.70 1.01 20.05
CA PHE A 109 -11.31 0.03 21.08
C PHE A 109 -12.18 -1.21 21.13
N ILE A 110 -13.39 -1.18 20.54
CA ILE A 110 -14.28 -2.35 20.46
C ILE A 110 -13.75 -3.38 19.45
N GLY A 111 -12.94 -2.95 18.47
CA GLY A 111 -12.30 -3.86 17.53
C GLY A 111 -11.15 -4.65 18.16
N ILE A 112 -10.90 -5.87 17.66
CA ILE A 112 -9.80 -6.75 18.12
C ILE A 112 -8.45 -5.99 18.14
N PRO A 113 -8.04 -5.25 17.09
CA PRO A 113 -6.75 -4.53 17.12
C PRO A 113 -6.68 -3.43 18.17
N GLY A 114 -7.79 -2.72 18.40
CA GLY A 114 -7.87 -1.64 19.39
C GLY A 114 -7.82 -2.17 20.82
N ALA A 115 -8.55 -3.26 21.11
CA ALA A 115 -8.52 -3.94 22.40
C ALA A 115 -7.13 -4.48 22.72
N ILE A 116 -6.48 -5.17 21.77
CA ILE A 116 -5.12 -5.70 21.94
C ILE A 116 -4.13 -4.56 22.16
N THR A 117 -4.20 -3.48 21.37
CA THR A 117 -3.29 -2.34 21.53
C THR A 117 -3.47 -1.69 22.90
N LEU A 118 -4.70 -1.52 23.38
CA LEU A 118 -4.97 -0.97 24.71
C LEU A 118 -4.39 -1.85 25.81
N LEU A 119 -4.66 -3.15 25.77
CA LEU A 119 -4.17 -4.12 26.76
C LEU A 119 -2.64 -4.22 26.74
N ALA A 120 -2.02 -4.24 25.56
CA ALA A 120 -0.56 -4.25 25.42
C ALA A 120 0.07 -2.95 25.92
N SER A 121 -0.52 -1.80 25.61
CA SER A 121 0.00 -0.48 26.02
C SER A 121 -0.10 -0.29 27.54
N VAL A 122 -1.23 -0.63 28.15
CA VAL A 122 -1.39 -0.61 29.62
C VAL A 122 -0.52 -1.69 30.27
N GLY A 123 -0.37 -2.85 29.63
CA GLY A 123 0.48 -3.95 30.05
C GLY A 123 1.97 -3.61 30.15
N THR A 124 2.43 -2.50 29.54
CA THR A 124 3.80 -2.00 29.74
C THR A 124 4.11 -1.68 31.20
N ALA A 125 3.09 -1.44 32.04
CA ALA A 125 3.25 -1.29 33.49
C ALA A 125 3.87 -2.54 34.15
N ILE A 126 3.65 -3.74 33.59
CA ILE A 126 4.21 -4.99 34.11
C ILE A 126 5.75 -4.98 34.02
N ALA A 127 6.32 -4.35 32.99
CA ALA A 127 7.77 -4.23 32.83
C ALA A 127 8.42 -3.38 33.95
N TRP A 128 7.63 -2.60 34.69
CA TRP A 128 8.10 -1.74 35.78
C TRP A 128 7.77 -2.28 37.17
N TRP A 129 7.50 -3.58 37.32
CA TRP A 129 7.08 -4.18 38.60
C TRP A 129 8.04 -3.91 39.79
N ARG A 130 9.35 -3.70 39.52
CA ARG A 130 10.36 -3.32 40.54
C ARG A 130 10.28 -1.85 40.99
N HIS A 131 9.66 -1.00 40.18
CA HIS A 131 9.56 0.45 40.41
C HIS A 131 8.08 0.87 40.41
N PRO A 132 7.39 0.82 41.56
CA PRO A 132 5.94 0.99 41.62
C PRO A 132 5.46 2.36 41.11
N VAL A 133 6.26 3.40 41.31
CA VAL A 133 5.97 4.76 40.82
C VAL A 133 6.03 4.82 39.28
N ALA A 134 7.01 4.15 38.68
CA ALA A 134 7.12 4.05 37.22
C ALA A 134 6.02 3.16 36.63
N ALA A 135 5.57 2.12 37.34
CA ALA A 135 4.44 1.29 36.92
C ALA A 135 3.11 2.07 36.86
N VAL A 136 2.84 2.92 37.86
CA VAL A 136 1.65 3.80 37.84
C VAL A 136 1.75 4.80 36.69
N ALA A 137 2.92 5.40 36.47
CA ALA A 137 3.15 6.29 35.33
C ALA A 137 2.96 5.56 33.99
N ALA A 138 3.44 4.32 33.86
CA ALA A 138 3.28 3.49 32.67
C ALA A 138 1.82 3.13 32.40
N LEU A 139 1.00 2.91 33.42
CA LEU A 139 -0.43 2.64 33.25
C LEU A 139 -1.17 3.83 32.63
N LEU A 140 -0.90 5.04 33.13
CA LEU A 140 -1.47 6.28 32.58
C LEU A 140 -0.93 6.57 31.17
N CYS A 141 0.38 6.43 30.98
CA CYS A 141 1.02 6.66 29.69
C CYS A 141 0.56 5.65 28.63
N GLY A 142 0.38 4.39 29.01
CA GLY A 142 -0.14 3.33 28.14
C GLY A 142 -1.57 3.61 27.66
N ALA A 143 -2.44 4.12 28.53
CA ALA A 143 -3.79 4.52 28.14
C ALA A 143 -3.78 5.70 27.13
N VAL A 144 -2.94 6.72 27.40
CA VAL A 144 -2.75 7.86 26.49
C VAL A 144 -2.15 7.41 25.16
N ALA A 145 -1.17 6.50 25.18
CA ALA A 145 -0.53 5.98 23.99
C ALA A 145 -1.53 5.22 23.10
N ALA A 146 -2.34 4.33 23.69
CA ALA A 146 -3.37 3.60 22.98
C ALA A 146 -4.42 4.55 22.35
N LEU A 147 -4.84 5.58 23.08
CA LEU A 147 -5.74 6.62 22.55
C LEU A 147 -5.09 7.40 21.40
N THR A 148 -3.81 7.74 21.53
CA THR A 148 -3.07 8.45 20.48
C THR A 148 -2.96 7.59 19.22
N CYS A 149 -2.70 6.29 19.34
CA CYS A 149 -2.68 5.36 18.20
C CYS A 149 -4.03 5.29 17.47
N VAL A 150 -5.14 5.15 18.22
CA VAL A 150 -6.49 5.10 17.62
C VAL A 150 -6.84 6.43 16.94
N ILE A 151 -6.52 7.56 17.57
CA ILE A 151 -6.78 8.89 16.99
C ILE A 151 -5.88 9.13 15.78
N ALA A 152 -4.60 8.74 15.82
CA ALA A 152 -3.68 8.84 14.70
C ALA A 152 -4.21 8.08 13.47
N SER A 153 -4.70 6.86 13.68
CA SER A 153 -5.37 6.03 12.66
C SER A 153 -6.58 6.72 12.03
N ARG A 154 -7.43 7.35 12.86
CA ARG A 154 -8.60 8.09 12.37
C ARG A 154 -8.21 9.39 11.66
N ALA A 155 -7.22 10.11 12.19
CA ALA A 155 -6.69 11.34 11.62
C ALA A 155 -6.09 11.08 10.24
N ILE A 156 -5.23 10.06 10.08
CA ILE A 156 -4.58 9.74 8.81
C ILE A 156 -5.58 9.22 7.77
N THR A 157 -6.60 8.47 8.20
CA THR A 157 -7.67 7.99 7.31
C THR A 157 -8.51 9.17 6.82
N ALA A 158 -8.91 10.08 7.70
CA ALA A 158 -9.66 11.29 7.34
C ALA A 158 -8.82 12.28 6.51
N ALA A 159 -7.52 12.39 6.81
CA ALA A 159 -6.59 13.20 6.04
C ALA A 159 -6.45 12.62 4.63
N SER A 160 -6.19 11.31 4.50
CA SER A 160 -6.05 10.61 3.22
C SER A 160 -7.28 10.78 2.33
N THR A 161 -8.50 10.66 2.86
CA THR A 161 -9.73 10.86 2.08
C THR A 161 -9.92 12.31 1.67
N SER A 162 -9.63 13.27 2.55
CA SER A 162 -9.69 14.71 2.24
C SER A 162 -8.60 15.17 1.27
N LEU A 163 -7.44 14.51 1.27
CA LEU A 163 -6.34 14.76 0.37
C LEU A 163 -6.59 14.11 -0.99
N ALA A 164 -7.14 12.89 -1.03
CA ALA A 164 -7.50 12.21 -2.28
C ALA A 164 -8.54 12.99 -3.11
N SER A 165 -9.41 13.77 -2.46
CA SER A 165 -10.33 14.70 -3.14
C SER A 165 -9.68 16.05 -3.51
N SER A 166 -8.54 16.40 -2.91
CA SER A 166 -7.81 17.63 -3.17
C SER A 166 -6.90 17.51 -4.40
N ARG A 167 -7.15 18.36 -5.40
CA ARG A 167 -6.38 18.45 -6.65
C ARG A 167 -4.87 18.65 -6.43
N ARG A 168 -4.49 19.39 -5.39
CA ARG A 168 -3.08 19.66 -5.04
C ARG A 168 -2.34 18.41 -4.55
N PHE A 169 -3.05 17.46 -3.95
CA PHE A 169 -2.44 16.20 -3.51
C PHE A 169 -2.30 15.20 -4.67
N LYS A 170 -3.18 15.26 -5.67
CA LYS A 170 -2.98 14.53 -6.95
C LYS A 170 -1.76 15.04 -7.72
N ASP A 171 -1.48 16.34 -7.64
CA ASP A 171 -0.26 16.92 -8.23
C ASP A 171 0.99 16.64 -7.35
N ALA A 172 0.82 16.46 -6.03
CA ALA A 172 1.91 16.18 -5.08
C ALA A 172 2.16 14.68 -4.82
N SER A 173 1.32 13.77 -5.31
CA SER A 173 1.48 12.32 -5.06
C SER A 173 2.76 11.78 -5.69
N GLY A 174 3.20 12.36 -6.82
CA GLY A 174 4.51 12.08 -7.39
C GLY A 174 5.66 12.47 -6.45
N VAL A 175 5.52 13.59 -5.73
CA VAL A 175 6.50 14.07 -4.75
C VAL A 175 6.51 13.19 -3.49
N VAL A 176 5.36 12.71 -3.03
CA VAL A 176 5.26 11.79 -1.88
C VAL A 176 5.91 10.43 -2.15
N VAL A 177 5.96 9.99 -3.41
CA VAL A 177 6.70 8.78 -3.81
C VAL A 177 8.19 9.06 -4.04
N LEU A 178 8.51 10.23 -4.59
CA LEU A 178 9.89 10.68 -4.80
C LEU A 178 10.64 10.95 -3.50
N VAL A 179 9.98 11.41 -2.44
CA VAL A 179 10.62 11.75 -1.16
C VAL A 179 11.24 10.52 -0.48
N PRO A 180 10.53 9.41 -0.23
CA PRO A 180 11.13 8.18 0.27
C PRO A 180 12.22 7.63 -0.65
N LEU A 181 12.04 7.74 -1.97
CA LEU A 181 13.03 7.32 -2.98
C LEU A 181 14.32 8.16 -2.89
N MET A 182 14.21 9.46 -2.67
CA MET A 182 15.33 10.40 -2.54
C MET A 182 16.09 10.23 -1.22
N PHE A 183 15.38 9.93 -0.13
CA PHE A 183 15.99 9.68 1.18
C PHE A 183 16.43 8.24 1.39
N MET A 184 16.27 7.38 0.39
CA MET A 184 16.57 5.96 0.51
C MET A 184 18.05 5.66 0.72
N GLY A 185 18.93 6.36 -0.01
CA GLY A 185 20.38 6.25 0.17
C GLY A 185 20.81 6.55 1.60
N PRO A 186 20.46 7.72 2.16
CA PRO A 186 20.73 8.06 3.56
C PRO A 186 20.08 7.11 4.59
N ILE A 187 18.86 6.63 4.34
CA ILE A 187 18.17 5.70 5.24
C ILE A 187 18.88 4.34 5.25
N ILE A 188 19.24 3.81 4.08
CA ILE A 188 19.98 2.55 3.97
C ILE A 188 21.38 2.69 4.56
N ALA A 189 22.08 3.81 4.28
CA ALA A 189 23.40 4.09 4.84
C ALA A 189 23.37 4.25 6.37
N GLY A 190 22.35 4.92 6.92
CA GLY A 190 22.17 5.07 8.37
C GLY A 190 21.79 3.75 9.05
N ILE A 191 20.97 2.93 8.41
CA ILE A 191 20.60 1.59 8.89
C ILE A 191 21.82 0.66 8.83
N SER A 192 22.56 0.64 7.72
CA SER A 192 23.75 -0.22 7.54
C SER A 192 24.90 0.15 8.48
N SER A 193 25.10 1.43 8.79
CA SER A 193 26.05 1.86 9.83
C SER A 193 25.61 1.49 11.25
N GLY A 194 24.29 1.40 11.49
CA GLY A 194 23.73 0.97 12.78
C GLY A 194 23.74 -0.55 12.97
N LEU A 195 23.75 -1.32 11.88
CA LEU A 195 23.71 -2.79 11.87
C LEU A 195 25.00 -3.44 12.41
N SER A 196 26.16 -2.79 12.27
CA SER A 196 27.43 -3.32 12.78
C SER A 196 27.55 -3.25 14.31
N ASN A 197 26.88 -2.29 14.97
CA ASN A 197 26.89 -2.10 16.43
C ASN A 197 25.47 -1.94 17.00
N PHE A 198 24.54 -2.87 16.71
CA PHE A 198 23.14 -2.76 17.14
C PHE A 198 22.95 -2.54 18.64
N ALA A 199 23.75 -3.21 19.48
CA ALA A 199 23.63 -3.09 20.94
C ALA A 199 23.94 -1.67 21.45
N GLU A 200 24.82 -0.94 20.75
CA GLU A 200 25.23 0.44 21.12
C GLU A 200 24.37 1.50 20.44
N TYR A 201 23.83 1.21 19.25
CA TYR A 201 23.00 2.16 18.49
C TYR A 201 21.55 2.24 19.01
N LEU A 202 20.98 1.12 19.50
CA LEU A 202 19.59 1.07 19.97
C LEU A 202 19.31 2.06 21.12
N PRO A 203 20.16 2.20 22.15
CA PRO A 203 19.96 3.21 23.19
C PRO A 203 20.00 4.64 22.66
N GLN A 204 20.91 4.95 21.72
CA GLN A 204 21.00 6.28 21.11
C GLN A 204 19.78 6.61 20.24
N LEU A 205 19.32 5.64 19.45
CA LEU A 205 18.10 5.74 18.68
C LEU A 205 16.89 5.96 19.60
N ALA A 206 16.78 5.19 20.69
CA ALA A 206 15.71 5.35 21.66
C ALA A 206 15.77 6.72 22.35
N ALA A 207 16.96 7.22 22.68
CA ALA A 207 17.13 8.56 23.24
C ALA A 207 16.59 9.64 22.28
N ASN A 208 16.94 9.58 20.99
CA ASN A 208 16.44 10.52 19.98
C ASN A 208 14.93 10.39 19.78
N VAL A 209 14.44 9.16 19.61
CA VAL A 209 13.00 8.86 19.42
C VAL A 209 12.19 9.26 20.65
N SER A 210 12.76 9.21 21.85
CA SER A 210 12.09 9.62 23.09
C SER A 210 11.73 11.10 23.16
N TRP A 211 12.33 11.94 22.33
CA TRP A 211 11.99 13.36 22.20
C TRP A 211 11.02 13.64 21.05
N THR A 212 10.69 12.62 20.25
CA THR A 212 9.77 12.74 19.13
C THR A 212 8.34 12.38 19.56
N PRO A 213 7.32 12.87 18.83
CA PRO A 213 5.93 12.45 18.99
C PRO A 213 5.69 10.93 18.99
N LEU A 214 6.58 10.15 18.34
CA LEU A 214 6.48 8.70 18.23
C LEU A 214 6.83 7.97 19.53
N GLY A 215 7.86 8.45 20.24
CA GLY A 215 8.46 7.78 21.40
C GLY A 215 8.21 8.44 22.75
N ALA A 216 7.80 9.72 22.77
CA ALA A 216 7.77 10.52 24.00
C ALA A 216 6.92 9.92 25.12
N ILE A 217 5.73 9.39 24.80
CA ILE A 217 4.83 8.81 25.81
C ILE A 217 5.41 7.54 26.46
N TRP A 218 6.16 6.75 25.69
CA TRP A 218 6.75 5.49 26.12
C TRP A 218 8.00 5.69 26.97
N ALA A 219 8.64 6.85 26.86
CA ALA A 219 9.85 7.20 27.59
C ALA A 219 9.59 7.78 29.00
N VAL A 220 8.36 8.18 29.30
CA VAL A 220 7.99 8.80 30.59
C VAL A 220 8.26 7.87 31.78
N PRO A 221 7.85 6.58 31.77
CA PRO A 221 8.09 5.68 32.90
C PRO A 221 9.59 5.46 33.18
N ALA A 222 10.41 5.38 32.13
CA ALA A 222 11.85 5.25 32.26
C ALA A 222 12.50 6.50 32.89
N ALA A 223 12.06 7.69 32.49
CA ALA A 223 12.52 8.94 33.10
C ALA A 223 12.09 9.08 34.57
N VAL A 224 10.91 8.58 34.93
CA VAL A 224 10.42 8.52 36.32
C VAL A 224 11.25 7.53 37.15
N ALA A 225 11.56 6.35 36.61
CA ALA A 225 12.42 5.37 37.27
C ALA A 225 13.85 5.89 37.49
N ALA A 226 14.36 6.71 36.58
CA ALA A 226 15.66 7.38 36.69
C ALA A 226 15.64 8.63 37.60
N GLY A 227 14.49 9.00 38.18
CA GLY A 227 14.36 10.20 39.02
C GLY A 227 14.39 11.53 38.26
N ALA A 228 14.38 11.51 36.93
CA ALA A 228 14.44 12.69 36.06
C ALA A 228 13.04 13.28 35.80
N TRP A 229 12.38 13.77 36.86
CA TRP A 229 11.00 14.29 36.81
C TRP A 229 10.78 15.41 35.79
N GLY A 230 11.76 16.30 35.61
CA GLY A 230 11.68 17.38 34.62
C GLY A 230 11.62 16.86 33.18
N ALA A 231 12.47 15.88 32.84
CA ALA A 231 12.46 15.26 31.52
C ALA A 231 11.18 14.42 31.30
N ALA A 232 10.70 13.73 32.34
CA ALA A 232 9.44 12.99 32.31
C ALA A 232 8.25 13.92 32.02
N ALA A 233 8.18 15.07 32.69
CA ALA A 233 7.13 16.06 32.48
C ALA A 233 7.17 16.65 31.06
N LEU A 234 8.35 16.98 30.55
CA LEU A 234 8.51 17.53 29.20
C LEU A 234 8.10 16.51 28.12
N LYS A 235 8.50 15.24 28.27
CA LYS A 235 8.10 14.15 27.37
C LYS A 235 6.59 13.87 27.42
N PHE A 236 5.99 13.93 28.60
CA PHE A 236 4.55 13.81 28.77
C PHE A 236 3.79 14.97 28.10
N LEU A 237 4.30 16.21 28.21
CA LEU A 237 3.74 17.37 27.50
C LEU A 237 3.83 17.22 25.98
N ILE A 238 4.94 16.71 25.44
CA ILE A 238 5.08 16.41 23.99
C ILE A 238 4.02 15.40 23.55
N ALA A 239 3.78 14.36 24.34
CA ALA A 239 2.76 13.36 24.05
C ALA A 239 1.33 13.94 24.06
N LEU A 240 1.00 14.77 25.05
CA LEU A 240 -0.30 15.46 25.10
C LEU A 240 -0.49 16.45 23.95
N ALA A 241 0.55 17.20 23.60
CA ALA A 241 0.54 18.11 22.45
C ALA A 241 0.32 17.34 21.14
N THR A 242 0.95 16.18 20.99
CA THR A 242 0.78 15.29 19.84
C THR A 242 -0.67 14.78 19.75
N LEU A 243 -1.22 14.30 20.86
CA LEU A 243 -2.61 13.84 20.94
C LEU A 243 -3.59 14.96 20.57
N ALA A 244 -3.38 16.16 21.11
CA ALA A 244 -4.21 17.33 20.83
C ALA A 244 -4.13 17.75 19.35
N ALA A 245 -2.92 17.81 18.78
CA ALA A 245 -2.69 18.13 17.38
C ALA A 245 -3.36 17.13 16.44
N LEU A 246 -3.23 15.82 16.72
CA LEU A 246 -3.88 14.77 15.94
C LEU A 246 -5.41 14.82 16.04
N THR A 247 -5.94 15.08 17.23
CA THR A 247 -7.39 15.24 17.44
C THR A 247 -7.92 16.46 16.69
N TRP A 248 -7.17 17.56 16.71
CA TRP A 248 -7.50 18.78 15.96
C TRP A 248 -7.46 18.54 14.45
N LEU A 249 -6.39 17.92 13.95
CA LEU A 249 -6.24 17.57 12.54
C LEU A 249 -7.40 16.66 12.08
N TRP A 250 -7.71 15.63 12.87
CA TRP A 250 -8.83 14.75 12.60
C TRP A 250 -10.15 15.51 12.54
N LYS A 251 -10.43 16.38 13.52
CA LYS A 251 -11.63 17.23 13.54
C LYS A 251 -11.74 18.11 12.28
N VAL A 252 -10.64 18.75 11.86
CA VAL A 252 -10.61 19.62 10.68
C VAL A 252 -10.86 18.83 9.39
N CYS A 253 -10.15 17.71 9.20
CA CYS A 253 -10.33 16.85 8.03
C CYS A 253 -11.75 16.27 7.97
N LEU A 254 -12.28 15.84 9.10
CA LEU A 254 -13.62 15.29 9.19
C LEU A 254 -14.70 16.35 8.90
N ALA A 255 -14.56 17.55 9.47
CA ALA A 255 -15.46 18.67 9.17
C ALA A 255 -15.47 19.03 7.69
N ARG A 256 -14.29 19.09 7.05
CA ARG A 256 -14.18 19.31 5.60
C ARG A 256 -14.90 18.20 4.82
N SER A 257 -14.64 16.93 5.13
CA SER A 257 -15.26 15.80 4.43
C SER A 257 -16.79 15.75 4.52
N LEU A 258 -17.38 16.28 5.60
CA LEU A 258 -18.83 16.31 5.79
C LEU A 258 -19.51 17.47 5.05
N VAL A 259 -18.77 18.53 4.72
CA VAL A 259 -19.31 19.75 4.10
C VAL A 259 -18.95 19.85 2.61
N THR A 260 -17.86 19.21 2.17
CA THR A 260 -17.53 19.08 0.75
C THR A 260 -17.98 17.71 0.24
N PRO A 261 -19.00 17.62 -0.63
CA PRO A 261 -19.30 16.36 -1.30
C PRO A 261 -18.08 15.88 -2.10
N ALA A 262 -17.82 14.56 -2.09
CA ALA A 262 -16.69 13.94 -2.78
C ALA A 262 -16.65 14.26 -4.29
N PHE A 263 -17.78 14.70 -4.85
CA PHE A 263 -17.94 15.13 -6.23
C PHE A 263 -18.55 16.55 -6.30
N SER A 264 -17.74 17.59 -6.10
CA SER A 264 -18.05 18.93 -6.64
C SER A 264 -17.32 19.11 -7.98
N GLY A 265 -17.78 18.38 -9.00
CA GLY A 265 -17.32 18.54 -10.37
C GLY A 265 -17.92 19.79 -11.01
N GLY A 266 -17.39 20.97 -10.68
CA GLY A 266 -17.95 22.25 -11.15
C GLY A 266 -16.91 23.33 -11.41
N GLY A 267 -15.78 22.99 -12.02
CA GLY A 267 -14.79 23.98 -12.48
C GLY A 267 -14.95 24.27 -13.97
N ARG A 268 -15.23 25.53 -14.33
CA ARG A 268 -15.27 26.02 -15.72
C ARG A 268 -13.93 25.71 -16.41
N ARG A 269 -13.94 24.81 -17.39
CA ARG A 269 -12.74 24.47 -18.18
C ARG A 269 -12.48 25.55 -19.23
N SER A 270 -11.21 25.90 -19.40
CA SER A 270 -10.76 26.54 -20.65
C SER A 270 -11.02 25.56 -21.81
N PRO A 271 -11.75 25.98 -22.86
CA PRO A 271 -11.84 25.20 -24.09
C PRO A 271 -10.43 24.94 -24.66
N GLY A 272 -10.22 23.80 -25.31
CA GLY A 272 -9.09 23.62 -26.25
C GLY A 272 -7.95 22.65 -25.90
N LYS A 273 -7.84 22.10 -24.69
CA LYS A 273 -6.79 21.09 -24.39
C LYS A 273 -7.32 19.66 -24.55
N GLN A 274 -7.10 19.05 -25.72
CA GLN A 274 -7.44 17.65 -26.00
C GLN A 274 -6.60 16.64 -25.19
N GLY A 275 -5.53 17.10 -24.51
CA GLY A 275 -4.72 16.24 -23.64
C GLY A 275 -4.01 15.14 -24.42
N PHE A 276 -4.00 13.91 -23.88
CA PHE A 276 -3.41 12.75 -24.56
C PHE A 276 -4.03 12.47 -25.94
N PHE A 277 -5.28 12.89 -26.20
CA PHE A 277 -5.90 12.74 -27.51
C PHE A 277 -5.23 13.56 -28.62
N ALA A 278 -4.45 14.59 -28.27
CA ALA A 278 -3.64 15.34 -29.25
C ALA A 278 -2.31 14.63 -29.61
N MET A 279 -1.86 13.68 -28.78
CA MET A 279 -0.55 13.02 -28.95
C MET A 279 -0.64 11.66 -29.63
N PHE A 280 -1.83 11.02 -29.62
CA PHE A 280 -2.05 9.74 -30.27
C PHE A 280 -2.69 9.93 -31.66
N PRO A 281 -2.43 9.01 -32.62
CA PRO A 281 -3.06 9.05 -33.93
C PRO A 281 -4.59 9.01 -33.83
N GLN A 282 -5.27 9.64 -34.80
CA GLN A 282 -6.73 9.64 -34.93
C GLN A 282 -7.25 8.30 -35.48
N THR A 283 -6.91 7.21 -34.80
CA THR A 283 -7.38 5.85 -35.09
C THR A 283 -8.13 5.30 -33.88
N PRO A 284 -8.99 4.28 -34.05
CA PRO A 284 -9.66 3.65 -32.92
C PRO A 284 -8.68 3.21 -31.82
N THR A 285 -7.54 2.64 -32.22
CA THR A 285 -6.48 2.23 -31.30
C THR A 285 -5.86 3.42 -30.55
N GLY A 286 -5.58 4.53 -31.24
CA GLY A 286 -5.03 5.74 -30.64
C GLY A 286 -6.00 6.42 -29.66
N ALA A 287 -7.30 6.43 -29.98
CA ALA A 287 -8.33 6.94 -29.10
C ALA A 287 -8.44 6.11 -27.80
N VAL A 288 -8.38 4.78 -27.90
CA VAL A 288 -8.37 3.91 -26.71
C VAL A 288 -7.10 4.12 -25.88
N ALA A 289 -5.93 4.22 -26.52
CA ALA A 289 -4.66 4.48 -25.83
C ALA A 289 -4.68 5.82 -25.07
N ALA A 290 -5.11 6.91 -25.72
CA ALA A 290 -5.23 8.23 -25.10
C ALA A 290 -6.20 8.25 -23.92
N ARG A 291 -7.34 7.53 -24.04
CA ARG A 291 -8.31 7.35 -22.96
C ARG A 291 -7.71 6.61 -21.77
N CYS A 292 -7.11 5.44 -22.02
CA CYS A 292 -6.49 4.62 -20.98
C CYS A 292 -5.36 5.40 -20.27
N LEU A 293 -4.50 6.09 -21.02
CA LEU A 293 -3.45 6.92 -20.43
C LEU A 293 -4.02 8.07 -19.59
N THR A 294 -5.14 8.66 -20.00
CA THR A 294 -5.87 9.64 -19.18
C THR A 294 -6.36 9.03 -17.85
N TYR A 295 -6.84 7.79 -17.86
CA TYR A 295 -7.28 7.10 -16.64
C TYR A 295 -6.11 6.84 -15.69
N TRP A 296 -4.95 6.40 -16.19
CA TRP A 296 -3.76 6.19 -15.37
C TRP A 296 -3.41 7.40 -14.49
N PHE A 297 -3.55 8.63 -15.01
CA PHE A 297 -3.25 9.85 -14.26
C PHE A 297 -4.44 10.47 -13.50
N ARG A 298 -5.67 10.21 -13.92
CA ARG A 298 -6.86 10.88 -13.34
C ARG A 298 -7.67 10.01 -12.39
N ASP A 299 -7.61 8.70 -12.59
CA ASP A 299 -8.38 7.73 -11.85
C ASP A 299 -7.55 7.19 -10.66
N PRO A 300 -7.99 7.42 -9.41
CA PRO A 300 -7.32 6.89 -8.22
C PRO A 300 -7.18 5.36 -8.21
N ARG A 301 -7.99 4.62 -8.98
CA ARG A 301 -7.89 3.16 -9.08
C ARG A 301 -6.57 2.71 -9.68
N TYR A 302 -6.02 3.51 -10.59
CA TYR A 302 -4.73 3.27 -11.23
C TYR A 302 -3.55 3.88 -10.47
N SER A 303 -3.80 4.82 -9.54
CA SER A 303 -2.72 5.47 -8.80
C SER A 303 -1.96 4.51 -7.90
N ALA A 304 -2.63 3.47 -7.36
CA ALA A 304 -1.94 2.43 -6.60
C ALA A 304 -0.87 1.73 -7.45
N GLY A 305 -1.14 1.42 -8.72
CA GLY A 305 -0.17 0.83 -9.64
C GLY A 305 1.03 1.76 -9.92
N ILE A 306 0.76 3.04 -10.20
CA ILE A 306 1.82 4.05 -10.45
C ILE A 306 2.69 4.30 -9.22
N ILE A 307 2.09 4.28 -8.03
CA ILE A 307 2.78 4.56 -6.76
C ILE A 307 3.55 3.33 -6.27
N VAL A 308 2.94 2.15 -6.33
CA VAL A 308 3.50 0.92 -5.77
C VAL A 308 4.57 0.32 -6.68
N ALA A 309 4.40 0.38 -8.01
CA ALA A 309 5.35 -0.27 -8.92
C ALA A 309 6.81 0.25 -8.78
N PRO A 310 7.09 1.56 -8.65
CA PRO A 310 8.44 2.06 -8.40
C PRO A 310 8.98 1.74 -6.99
N LEU A 311 8.13 1.50 -6.00
CA LEU A 311 8.53 1.18 -4.63
C LEU A 311 9.01 -0.25 -4.47
N ILE A 312 8.47 -1.21 -5.25
CA ILE A 312 8.85 -2.62 -5.10
C ILE A 312 10.33 -2.89 -5.37
N PRO A 313 10.97 -2.35 -6.44
CA PRO A 313 12.40 -2.53 -6.64
C PRO A 313 13.26 -2.13 -5.45
N LEU A 314 12.82 -1.10 -4.73
CA LEU A 314 13.50 -0.59 -3.55
C LEU A 314 13.41 -1.58 -2.39
N VAL A 315 12.23 -2.17 -2.18
CA VAL A 315 12.03 -3.23 -1.18
C VAL A 315 12.88 -4.45 -1.53
N MET A 316 12.97 -4.81 -2.82
CA MET A 316 13.81 -5.92 -3.27
C MET A 316 15.30 -5.64 -3.05
N VAL A 317 15.75 -4.43 -3.35
CA VAL A 317 17.13 -3.99 -3.06
C VAL A 317 17.42 -4.03 -1.57
N PHE A 318 16.52 -3.50 -0.74
CA PHE A 318 16.68 -3.55 0.71
C PHE A 318 16.74 -4.99 1.21
N GLY A 319 15.81 -5.85 0.80
CA GLY A 319 15.81 -7.26 1.20
C GLY A 319 17.06 -8.02 0.73
N GLY A 320 17.50 -7.76 -0.49
CA GLY A 320 18.68 -8.43 -1.05
C GLY A 320 20.02 -7.86 -0.54
N SER A 321 20.10 -6.58 -0.20
CA SER A 321 21.30 -6.01 0.44
C SER A 321 21.55 -6.59 1.83
N GLN A 322 20.48 -6.96 2.55
CA GLN A 322 20.60 -7.67 3.82
C GLN A 322 21.18 -9.09 3.64
N ALA A 323 20.91 -9.73 2.51
CA ALA A 323 21.35 -11.10 2.24
C ALA A 323 22.71 -11.18 1.54
N GLY A 324 23.02 -10.23 0.65
CA GLY A 324 24.17 -10.27 -0.26
C GLY A 324 25.13 -9.08 -0.16
N GLY A 325 24.96 -8.20 0.82
CA GLY A 325 25.83 -7.02 1.01
C GLY A 325 25.59 -5.90 0.00
N LEU A 326 26.35 -4.80 0.11
CA LEU A 326 26.17 -3.61 -0.73
C LEU A 326 26.44 -3.86 -2.23
N ASP A 327 27.32 -4.81 -2.56
CA ASP A 327 27.66 -5.13 -3.96
C ASP A 327 26.47 -5.73 -4.73
N SER A 328 25.48 -6.28 -4.02
CA SER A 328 24.26 -6.85 -4.61
C SER A 328 23.24 -5.77 -5.05
N VAL A 329 23.38 -4.53 -4.59
CA VAL A 329 22.41 -3.45 -4.82
C VAL A 329 22.23 -3.15 -6.30
N GLY A 330 23.33 -2.98 -7.05
CA GLY A 330 23.30 -2.64 -8.47
C GLY A 330 22.62 -3.72 -9.35
N PRO A 331 23.05 -4.99 -9.25
CA PRO A 331 22.40 -6.09 -9.96
C PRO A 331 20.91 -6.24 -9.60
N ILE A 332 20.56 -6.23 -8.30
CA ILE A 332 19.16 -6.38 -7.87
C ILE A 332 18.29 -5.25 -8.44
N LEU A 333 18.77 -4.00 -8.34
CA LEU A 333 18.04 -2.84 -8.86
C LEU A 333 17.79 -2.96 -10.37
N SER A 334 18.78 -3.46 -11.12
CA SER A 334 18.69 -3.65 -12.57
C SER A 334 17.55 -4.61 -12.96
N TYR A 335 17.50 -5.79 -12.34
CA TYR A 335 16.47 -6.80 -12.65
C TYR A 335 15.12 -6.49 -12.01
N ALA A 336 15.10 -5.81 -10.87
CA ALA A 336 13.85 -5.42 -10.22
C ALA A 336 13.04 -4.43 -11.07
N GLY A 337 13.68 -3.66 -11.95
CA GLY A 337 13.00 -2.87 -12.98
C GLY A 337 12.04 -3.68 -13.87
N ALA A 338 12.39 -4.92 -14.20
CA ALA A 338 11.52 -5.83 -14.96
C ALA A 338 10.26 -6.21 -14.16
N PHE A 339 10.39 -6.40 -12.85
CA PHE A 339 9.25 -6.69 -11.97
C PHE A 339 8.32 -5.46 -11.81
N ALA A 340 8.89 -4.27 -11.66
CA ALA A 340 8.11 -3.02 -11.62
C ALA A 340 7.32 -2.81 -12.91
N ALA A 341 7.94 -3.03 -14.07
CA ALA A 341 7.26 -2.94 -15.35
C ALA A 341 6.16 -3.99 -15.48
N PHE A 342 6.41 -5.24 -15.05
CA PHE A 342 5.40 -6.29 -15.01
C PHE A 342 4.18 -5.91 -14.15
N MET A 343 4.37 -5.24 -13.01
CA MET A 343 3.24 -4.78 -12.20
C MET A 343 2.33 -3.78 -12.94
N ILE A 344 2.92 -2.86 -13.70
CA ILE A 344 2.15 -1.91 -14.50
C ILE A 344 1.43 -2.64 -15.64
N THR A 345 2.12 -3.51 -16.37
CA THR A 345 1.53 -4.22 -17.51
C THR A 345 0.49 -5.25 -17.09
N TRP A 346 0.68 -5.94 -15.97
CA TRP A 346 -0.28 -6.88 -15.43
C TRP A 346 -1.52 -6.17 -14.87
N SER A 347 -1.40 -4.95 -14.36
CA SER A 347 -2.53 -4.17 -13.82
C SER A 347 -3.69 -4.00 -14.82
N ILE A 348 -3.43 -4.04 -16.13
CA ILE A 348 -4.49 -3.95 -17.14
C ILE A 348 -5.33 -5.23 -17.25
N CYS A 349 -5.03 -6.30 -16.49
CA CYS A 349 -5.91 -7.46 -16.40
C CYS A 349 -7.29 -7.11 -15.82
N ALA A 350 -7.39 -5.99 -15.08
CA ALA A 350 -8.62 -5.47 -14.51
C ALA A 350 -9.29 -4.38 -15.36
N ASP A 351 -8.70 -3.98 -16.50
CA ASP A 351 -9.12 -2.79 -17.26
C ASP A 351 -10.57 -2.82 -17.74
N ILE A 352 -11.05 -3.96 -18.27
CA ILE A 352 -12.45 -4.10 -18.69
C ILE A 352 -13.37 -3.97 -17.47
N SER A 353 -12.95 -4.52 -16.33
CA SER A 353 -13.72 -4.41 -15.08
C SER A 353 -13.78 -2.95 -14.61
N TYR A 354 -12.68 -2.19 -14.74
CA TYR A 354 -12.62 -0.78 -14.37
C TYR A 354 -13.46 0.14 -15.27
N ASP A 355 -13.66 -0.23 -16.53
CA ASP A 355 -14.54 0.47 -17.44
C ASP A 355 -16.02 0.38 -17.01
N ASN A 356 -16.41 -0.69 -16.31
CA ASN A 356 -17.77 -0.87 -15.77
C ASN A 356 -18.82 -0.58 -16.87
N THR A 357 -19.89 0.15 -16.57
CA THR A 357 -20.94 0.52 -17.53
C THR A 357 -20.44 1.35 -18.73
N ALA A 358 -19.30 2.05 -18.61
CA ALA A 358 -18.72 2.79 -19.74
C ALA A 358 -18.26 1.87 -20.88
N PHE A 359 -18.09 0.58 -20.60
CA PHE A 359 -17.84 -0.44 -21.61
C PHE A 359 -18.93 -0.49 -22.69
N ALA A 360 -20.18 -0.13 -22.36
CA ALA A 360 -21.27 -0.07 -23.33
C ALA A 360 -20.95 0.84 -24.54
N LEU A 361 -20.16 1.90 -24.33
CA LEU A 361 -19.77 2.80 -25.42
C LEU A 361 -18.86 2.10 -26.44
N HIS A 362 -17.94 1.24 -26.00
CA HIS A 362 -17.08 0.48 -26.91
C HIS A 362 -17.88 -0.50 -27.75
N LEU A 363 -18.89 -1.14 -27.14
CA LEU A 363 -19.76 -2.09 -27.83
C LEU A 363 -20.68 -1.37 -28.82
N ALA A 364 -21.32 -0.27 -28.41
CA ALA A 364 -22.22 0.51 -29.24
C ALA A 364 -21.53 1.20 -30.43
N THR A 365 -20.26 1.58 -30.29
CA THR A 365 -19.47 2.18 -31.37
C THR A 365 -18.78 1.14 -32.26
N GLY A 366 -18.86 -0.15 -31.93
CA GLY A 366 -18.30 -1.24 -32.74
C GLY A 366 -16.76 -1.26 -32.75
N VAL A 367 -16.11 -0.88 -31.65
CA VAL A 367 -14.63 -0.93 -31.57
C VAL A 367 -14.17 -2.38 -31.65
N SER A 368 -13.37 -2.70 -32.66
CA SER A 368 -12.80 -4.05 -32.79
C SER A 368 -11.94 -4.41 -31.58
N GLY A 369 -11.98 -5.69 -31.17
CA GLY A 369 -11.17 -6.19 -30.07
C GLY A 369 -9.68 -5.93 -30.28
N LYS A 370 -9.19 -6.02 -31.53
CA LYS A 370 -7.79 -5.69 -31.85
C LYS A 370 -7.45 -4.23 -31.54
N ALA A 371 -8.31 -3.29 -31.90
CA ALA A 371 -8.09 -1.87 -31.62
C ALA A 371 -8.15 -1.57 -30.13
N ASP A 372 -9.11 -2.15 -29.41
CA ASP A 372 -9.23 -1.96 -27.96
C ASP A 372 -8.04 -2.55 -27.20
N ARG A 373 -7.67 -3.82 -27.48
CA ARG A 373 -6.54 -4.49 -26.82
C ARG A 373 -5.21 -3.78 -27.12
N THR A 374 -4.95 -3.45 -28.39
CA THR A 374 -3.70 -2.77 -28.77
C THR A 374 -3.61 -1.38 -28.13
N GLY A 375 -4.73 -0.64 -28.03
CA GLY A 375 -4.77 0.66 -27.37
C GLY A 375 -4.39 0.60 -25.90
N ARG A 376 -4.94 -0.36 -25.15
CA ARG A 376 -4.61 -0.60 -23.74
C ARG A 376 -3.16 -1.02 -23.55
N VAL A 377 -2.68 -1.93 -24.39
CA VAL A 377 -1.29 -2.39 -24.39
C VAL A 377 -0.32 -1.23 -24.61
N MET A 378 -0.59 -0.35 -25.59
CA MET A 378 0.24 0.83 -25.84
C MET A 378 0.26 1.79 -24.64
N ALA A 379 -0.91 2.08 -24.04
CA ALA A 379 -0.98 2.96 -22.88
C ALA A 379 -0.17 2.44 -21.69
N ALA A 380 -0.24 1.14 -21.41
CA ALA A 380 0.54 0.51 -20.34
C ALA A 380 2.04 0.45 -20.67
N ALA A 381 2.41 0.12 -21.91
CA ALA A 381 3.82 0.05 -22.34
C ALA A 381 4.53 1.41 -22.23
N VAL A 382 3.84 2.51 -22.55
CA VAL A 382 4.36 3.89 -22.41
C VAL A 382 4.72 4.23 -20.95
N LEU A 383 4.09 3.59 -19.97
CA LEU A 383 4.41 3.78 -18.55
C LEU A 383 5.43 2.75 -18.04
N ALA A 384 5.25 1.48 -18.40
CA ALA A 384 6.03 0.37 -17.88
C ALA A 384 7.47 0.35 -18.39
N LEU A 385 7.68 0.55 -19.70
CA LEU A 385 9.00 0.42 -20.31
C LEU A 385 9.97 1.51 -19.87
N PRO A 386 9.59 2.81 -19.84
CA PRO A 386 10.51 3.85 -19.34
C PRO A 386 10.88 3.65 -17.87
N LEU A 387 9.93 3.22 -17.03
CA LEU A 387 10.20 2.93 -15.62
C LEU A 387 11.20 1.78 -15.47
N GLY A 388 10.96 0.67 -16.18
CA GLY A 388 11.85 -0.49 -16.12
C GLY A 388 13.25 -0.18 -16.67
N LEU A 389 13.34 0.58 -17.77
CA LEU A 389 14.62 1.01 -18.35
C LEU A 389 15.38 1.94 -17.40
N LEU A 390 14.69 2.85 -16.71
CA LEU A 390 15.31 3.71 -15.71
C LEU A 390 16.01 2.89 -14.63
N PHE A 391 15.33 1.88 -14.08
CA PHE A 391 15.91 0.98 -13.08
C PHE A 391 17.06 0.14 -13.64
N ALA A 392 16.93 -0.37 -14.87
CA ALA A 392 18.00 -1.12 -15.54
C ALA A 392 19.27 -0.26 -15.73
N ILE A 393 19.11 1.01 -16.14
CA ILE A 393 20.22 1.95 -16.33
C ILE A 393 20.86 2.30 -14.98
N VAL A 394 20.07 2.71 -14.00
CA VAL A 394 20.58 3.09 -12.68
C VAL A 394 21.26 1.91 -12.01
N GLY A 395 20.66 0.73 -12.06
CA GLY A 395 21.25 -0.49 -11.51
C GLY A 395 22.58 -0.86 -12.18
N ALA A 396 22.69 -0.71 -13.50
CA ALA A 396 23.94 -0.99 -14.21
C ALA A 396 25.05 0.02 -13.89
N ILE A 397 24.71 1.30 -13.71
CA ILE A 397 25.64 2.34 -13.25
C ILE A 397 26.14 2.01 -11.84
N VAL A 398 25.23 1.67 -10.92
CA VAL A 398 25.58 1.31 -9.53
C VAL A 398 26.42 0.03 -9.48
N ALA A 399 26.12 -0.96 -10.33
CA ALA A 399 26.88 -2.20 -10.43
C ALA A 399 28.25 -2.04 -11.11
N GLY A 400 28.50 -0.92 -11.79
CA GLY A 400 29.69 -0.74 -12.64
C GLY A 400 29.77 -1.72 -13.82
N ASN A 401 28.67 -2.36 -14.19
CA ASN A 401 28.65 -3.42 -15.20
C ASN A 401 27.52 -3.25 -16.21
N TRP A 402 27.86 -2.78 -17.41
CA TRP A 402 26.92 -2.57 -18.51
C TRP A 402 26.39 -3.86 -19.15
N LEU A 403 27.01 -5.02 -18.92
CA LEU A 403 26.43 -6.30 -19.34
C LEU A 403 25.14 -6.61 -18.58
N ASN A 404 25.04 -6.17 -17.32
CA ASN A 404 23.81 -6.31 -16.53
C ASN A 404 22.66 -5.48 -17.11
N PHE A 405 22.94 -4.30 -17.68
CA PHE A 405 21.91 -3.50 -18.36
C PHE A 405 21.28 -4.29 -19.51
N LEU A 406 22.11 -4.97 -20.29
CA LEU A 406 21.68 -5.67 -21.50
C LEU A 406 20.79 -6.87 -21.14
N SER A 407 21.24 -7.73 -20.21
CA SER A 407 20.46 -8.86 -19.70
C SER A 407 19.18 -8.42 -18.98
N ALA A 408 19.25 -7.36 -18.17
CA ALA A 408 18.09 -6.79 -17.50
C ALA A 408 17.06 -6.23 -18.48
N THR A 409 17.51 -5.61 -19.58
CA THR A 409 16.62 -5.14 -20.65
C THR A 409 15.93 -6.31 -21.35
N GLY A 410 16.63 -7.42 -21.58
CA GLY A 410 16.03 -8.67 -22.06
C GLY A 410 14.90 -9.15 -21.14
N LEU A 411 15.18 -9.22 -19.84
CA LEU A 411 14.17 -9.61 -18.83
C LEU A 411 13.01 -8.63 -18.79
N LEU A 412 13.27 -7.32 -18.87
CA LEU A 412 12.25 -6.27 -18.90
C LEU A 412 11.29 -6.47 -20.08
N MET A 413 11.82 -6.74 -21.27
CA MET A 413 11.01 -6.94 -22.48
C MET A 413 10.17 -8.23 -22.38
N ALA A 414 10.77 -9.31 -21.88
CA ALA A 414 10.07 -10.58 -21.67
C ALA A 414 8.96 -10.46 -20.61
N ALA A 415 9.25 -9.85 -19.45
CA ALA A 415 8.30 -9.68 -18.36
C ALA A 415 7.17 -8.71 -18.72
N SER A 416 7.51 -7.59 -19.37
CA SER A 416 6.50 -6.64 -19.86
C SER A 416 5.61 -7.28 -20.92
N GLY A 417 6.20 -8.01 -21.87
CA GLY A 417 5.46 -8.70 -22.92
C GLY A 417 4.57 -9.82 -22.39
N ALA A 418 5.06 -10.60 -21.42
CA ALA A 418 4.27 -11.61 -20.73
C ALA A 418 3.08 -10.99 -19.98
N GLY A 419 3.32 -9.90 -19.23
CA GLY A 419 2.26 -9.16 -18.52
C GLY A 419 1.21 -8.58 -19.47
N LEU A 420 1.62 -7.91 -20.56
CA LEU A 420 0.73 -7.35 -21.58
C LEU A 420 -0.05 -8.42 -22.33
N GLY A 421 0.61 -9.53 -22.67
CA GLY A 421 0.00 -10.65 -23.38
C GLY A 421 -1.03 -11.38 -22.52
N LEU A 422 -0.64 -11.79 -21.31
CA LEU A 422 -1.54 -12.47 -20.38
C LEU A 422 -2.70 -11.56 -19.96
N SER A 423 -2.45 -10.30 -19.61
CA SER A 423 -3.52 -9.36 -19.23
C SER A 423 -4.54 -9.15 -20.36
N SER A 424 -4.11 -9.13 -21.62
CA SER A 424 -5.00 -9.03 -22.79
C SER A 424 -5.99 -10.19 -22.87
N VAL A 425 -5.56 -11.40 -22.51
CA VAL A 425 -6.39 -12.63 -22.51
C VAL A 425 -7.22 -12.75 -21.23
N PHE A 426 -6.62 -12.49 -20.07
CA PHE A 426 -7.30 -12.63 -18.78
C PHE A 426 -8.43 -11.63 -18.64
N SER A 427 -8.22 -10.37 -19.03
CA SER A 427 -9.25 -9.33 -18.93
C SER A 427 -10.45 -9.59 -19.83
N SER A 428 -10.29 -10.28 -20.97
CA SER A 428 -11.40 -10.69 -21.85
C SER A 428 -12.11 -11.96 -21.39
N ARG A 429 -11.49 -12.74 -20.49
CA ARG A 429 -12.03 -14.03 -20.04
C ARG A 429 -12.64 -13.97 -18.64
N PHE A 430 -12.02 -13.20 -17.76
CA PHE A 430 -12.34 -13.14 -16.35
C PHE A 430 -12.57 -11.68 -15.96
N THR A 431 -13.77 -11.39 -15.48
CA THR A 431 -14.10 -10.10 -14.87
C THR A 431 -13.92 -10.19 -13.36
N MET A 432 -13.45 -9.10 -12.77
CA MET A 432 -13.23 -9.01 -11.32
C MET A 432 -14.14 -7.94 -10.73
N ASN A 433 -14.62 -8.16 -9.51
CA ASN A 433 -15.35 -7.12 -8.78
C ASN A 433 -14.39 -6.03 -8.33
N VAL A 434 -14.35 -4.96 -9.12
CA VAL A 434 -13.50 -3.80 -8.86
C VAL A 434 -14.29 -2.69 -8.12
N PRO A 435 -13.58 -1.77 -7.43
CA PRO A 435 -14.18 -0.54 -6.92
C PRO A 435 -14.89 0.23 -8.05
N LEU A 436 -16.06 0.78 -7.72
CA LEU A 436 -16.81 1.61 -8.67
C LEU A 436 -16.03 2.88 -9.03
N PRO A 437 -16.30 3.51 -10.18
CA PRO A 437 -15.69 4.78 -10.54
C PRO A 437 -15.89 5.82 -9.41
N GLY A 438 -14.78 6.39 -8.92
CA GLY A 438 -14.80 7.37 -7.82
C GLY A 438 -14.64 6.78 -6.42
N GLU A 439 -14.63 5.46 -6.26
CA GLU A 439 -14.32 4.81 -5.00
C GLU A 439 -12.80 4.65 -4.80
N SER A 440 -12.36 4.47 -3.55
CA SER A 440 -10.94 4.23 -3.23
C SER A 440 -10.43 2.94 -3.88
N PRO A 441 -9.19 2.91 -4.44
CA PRO A 441 -8.54 1.70 -4.94
C PRO A 441 -8.50 0.55 -3.92
N MET A 442 -8.45 0.85 -2.62
CA MET A 442 -8.37 -0.15 -1.54
C MET A 442 -9.74 -0.69 -1.11
N LYS A 443 -10.83 -0.26 -1.75
CA LYS A 443 -12.18 -0.75 -1.44
C LYS A 443 -12.42 -2.13 -2.06
N SER A 444 -12.19 -3.19 -1.30
CA SER A 444 -12.58 -4.54 -1.72
C SER A 444 -14.07 -4.77 -1.54
N LYS A 445 -14.80 -5.12 -2.61
CA LYS A 445 -16.21 -5.51 -2.52
C LYS A 445 -16.33 -6.92 -1.92
N PRO A 446 -17.21 -7.14 -0.91
CA PRO A 446 -17.48 -8.48 -0.40
C PRO A 446 -18.04 -9.39 -1.51
N GLY A 447 -17.50 -10.60 -1.64
CA GLY A 447 -18.12 -11.64 -2.48
C GLY A 447 -17.26 -12.23 -3.62
N ASN A 448 -16.05 -11.71 -3.88
CA ASN A 448 -15.22 -12.25 -4.98
C ASN A 448 -13.71 -12.35 -4.69
N ASN A 449 -13.29 -12.30 -3.42
CA ASN A 449 -11.87 -12.23 -3.08
C ASN A 449 -11.08 -13.47 -3.53
N PHE A 450 -11.69 -14.67 -3.54
CA PHE A 450 -10.99 -15.90 -3.92
C PHE A 450 -10.70 -15.98 -5.42
N THR A 451 -11.69 -15.70 -6.28
CA THR A 451 -11.52 -15.69 -7.75
C THR A 451 -10.49 -14.65 -8.18
N THR A 452 -10.53 -13.45 -7.60
CA THR A 452 -9.52 -12.42 -7.86
C THR A 452 -8.13 -12.89 -7.43
N VAL A 453 -7.98 -13.52 -6.25
CA VAL A 453 -6.69 -14.09 -5.82
C VAL A 453 -6.21 -15.17 -6.79
N LEU A 454 -7.08 -16.07 -7.25
CA LEU A 454 -6.71 -17.09 -8.23
C LEU A 454 -6.27 -16.50 -9.57
N ILE A 455 -6.96 -15.45 -10.06
CA ILE A 455 -6.57 -14.74 -11.29
C ILE A 455 -5.19 -14.11 -11.12
N GLN A 456 -4.93 -13.46 -9.99
CA GLN A 456 -3.61 -12.90 -9.69
C GLN A 456 -2.56 -14.01 -9.65
N LEU A 457 -2.77 -15.08 -8.87
CA LEU A 457 -1.83 -16.19 -8.78
C LEU A 457 -1.56 -16.83 -10.14
N ALA A 458 -2.60 -17.05 -10.96
CA ALA A 458 -2.45 -17.59 -12.31
C ALA A 458 -1.67 -16.65 -13.23
N GLY A 459 -1.89 -15.34 -13.13
CA GLY A 459 -1.13 -14.33 -13.86
C GLY A 459 0.34 -14.30 -13.49
N PHE A 460 0.65 -14.28 -12.19
CA PHE A 460 2.01 -14.34 -11.68
C PHE A 460 2.71 -15.64 -12.06
N ALA A 461 2.06 -16.78 -11.86
CA ALA A 461 2.59 -18.09 -12.23
C ALA A 461 2.82 -18.20 -13.75
N GLY A 462 1.85 -17.76 -14.55
CA GLY A 462 1.95 -17.74 -16.01
C GLY A 462 3.10 -16.85 -16.48
N ALA A 463 3.22 -15.63 -15.94
CA ALA A 463 4.31 -14.73 -16.28
C ALA A 463 5.67 -15.32 -15.87
N PHE A 464 5.76 -15.91 -14.67
CA PHE A 464 6.96 -16.58 -14.20
C PHE A 464 7.40 -17.68 -15.17
N VAL A 465 6.49 -18.57 -15.56
CA VAL A 465 6.77 -19.65 -16.52
C VAL A 465 7.26 -19.10 -17.87
N LEU A 466 6.61 -18.05 -18.37
CA LEU A 466 6.99 -17.43 -19.65
C LEU A 466 8.37 -16.77 -19.62
N ILE A 467 8.81 -16.22 -18.48
CA ILE A 467 10.14 -15.59 -18.39
C ILE A 467 11.28 -16.57 -18.07
N ILE A 468 10.99 -17.84 -17.73
CA ILE A 468 12.01 -18.86 -17.39
C ILE A 468 13.13 -18.93 -18.43
N PRO A 469 12.88 -18.99 -19.75
CA PRO A 469 13.96 -19.11 -20.74
C PRO A 469 14.97 -17.98 -20.66
N VAL A 470 14.52 -16.75 -20.42
CA VAL A 470 15.39 -15.58 -20.26
C VAL A 470 16.07 -15.61 -18.90
N GLY A 471 15.35 -15.98 -17.84
CA GLY A 471 15.90 -16.13 -16.49
C GLY A 471 17.02 -17.18 -16.42
N VAL A 472 16.90 -18.29 -17.14
CA VAL A 472 17.93 -19.34 -17.22
C VAL A 472 19.19 -18.80 -17.88
N LEU A 473 19.08 -18.06 -19.00
CA LEU A 473 20.25 -17.44 -19.64
C LEU A 473 20.95 -16.45 -18.72
N ILE A 474 20.19 -15.66 -17.97
CA ILE A 474 20.73 -14.71 -16.98
C ILE A 474 21.48 -15.47 -15.88
N LEU A 475 20.88 -16.53 -15.32
CA LEU A 475 21.49 -17.34 -14.27
C LEU A 475 22.78 -18.03 -14.75
N VAL A 476 22.79 -18.56 -15.96
CA VAL A 476 23.98 -19.17 -16.57
C VAL A 476 25.05 -18.12 -16.82
N GLY A 477 24.68 -16.93 -17.30
CA GLY A 477 25.59 -15.80 -17.49
C GLY A 477 26.28 -15.38 -16.18
N PHE A 478 25.53 -15.35 -15.07
CA PHE A 478 26.09 -15.05 -13.75
C PHE A 478 27.11 -16.09 -13.28
N ASN A 479 26.85 -17.37 -13.51
CA ASN A 479 27.74 -18.45 -13.05
C ASN A 479 28.98 -18.64 -13.95
N THR A 480 28.87 -18.33 -15.24
CA THR A 480 29.94 -18.57 -16.23
C THR A 480 30.78 -17.33 -16.53
N GLY A 481 30.29 -16.12 -16.20
CA GLY A 481 30.95 -14.86 -16.54
C GLY A 481 30.94 -14.53 -18.05
N GLY A 482 30.26 -15.32 -18.87
CA GLY A 482 30.25 -15.17 -20.32
C GLY A 482 29.35 -14.02 -20.80
N SER A 483 29.93 -13.03 -21.47
CA SER A 483 29.20 -11.88 -22.06
C SER A 483 28.17 -12.29 -23.12
N LEU A 484 28.36 -13.44 -23.78
CA LEU A 484 27.43 -14.00 -24.76
C LEU A 484 26.03 -14.23 -24.17
N PHE A 485 25.93 -14.67 -22.91
CA PHE A 485 24.63 -14.96 -22.28
C PHE A 485 23.79 -13.70 -22.04
N ALA A 486 24.43 -12.54 -21.81
CA ALA A 486 23.72 -11.27 -21.70
C ALA A 486 23.08 -10.85 -23.03
N TRP A 487 23.80 -11.04 -24.14
CA TRP A 487 23.27 -10.81 -25.49
C TRP A 487 22.14 -11.77 -25.84
N LEU A 488 22.31 -13.06 -25.54
CA LEU A 488 21.27 -14.06 -25.77
C LEU A 488 20.02 -13.76 -24.94
N ALA A 489 20.17 -13.37 -23.66
CA ALA A 489 19.04 -12.98 -22.82
C ALA A 489 18.31 -11.74 -23.36
N PHE A 490 19.05 -10.76 -23.87
CA PHE A 490 18.47 -9.59 -24.53
C PHE A 490 17.67 -9.94 -25.78
N VAL A 491 18.29 -10.63 -26.74
CA VAL A 491 17.64 -11.01 -28.00
C VAL A 491 16.43 -11.90 -27.74
N LEU A 492 16.60 -12.94 -26.91
CA LEU A 492 15.51 -13.85 -26.58
C LEU A 492 14.37 -13.11 -25.86
N GLY A 493 14.68 -12.20 -24.94
CA GLY A 493 13.69 -11.44 -24.21
C GLY A 493 12.88 -10.49 -25.10
N VAL A 494 13.52 -9.82 -26.06
CA VAL A 494 12.83 -8.98 -27.06
C VAL A 494 11.92 -9.83 -27.94
N VAL A 495 12.41 -10.97 -28.45
CA VAL A 495 11.64 -11.86 -29.33
C VAL A 495 10.44 -12.45 -28.58
N LEU A 496 10.67 -13.06 -27.41
CA LEU A 496 9.59 -13.64 -26.61
C LEU A 496 8.59 -12.58 -26.17
N GLY A 497 9.05 -11.42 -25.70
CA GLY A 497 8.18 -10.30 -25.33
C GLY A 497 7.26 -9.87 -26.48
N ALA A 498 7.80 -9.71 -27.69
CA ALA A 498 7.01 -9.38 -28.88
C ALA A 498 6.00 -10.48 -29.23
N VAL A 499 6.42 -11.75 -29.20
CA VAL A 499 5.56 -12.91 -29.46
C VAL A 499 4.39 -12.96 -28.47
N TYR A 500 4.65 -12.79 -27.17
CA TYR A 500 3.63 -12.81 -26.13
C TYR A 500 2.60 -11.69 -26.31
N VAL A 501 3.03 -10.48 -26.66
CA VAL A 501 2.12 -9.37 -26.95
C VAL A 501 1.25 -9.68 -28.16
N VAL A 502 1.83 -10.14 -29.27
CA VAL A 502 1.09 -10.42 -30.51
C VAL A 502 0.07 -11.54 -30.29
N ILE A 503 0.47 -12.64 -29.65
CA ILE A 503 -0.43 -13.76 -29.37
C ILE A 503 -1.52 -13.33 -28.39
N GLY A 504 -1.15 -12.65 -27.30
CA GLY A 504 -2.10 -12.17 -26.30
C GLY A 504 -3.13 -11.20 -26.84
N ILE A 505 -2.73 -10.25 -27.70
CA ILE A 505 -3.65 -9.34 -28.38
C ILE A 505 -4.59 -10.12 -29.31
N ARG A 506 -4.06 -11.05 -30.13
CA ARG A 506 -4.90 -11.83 -31.07
C ARG A 506 -5.93 -12.68 -30.32
N MET A 507 -5.52 -13.40 -29.30
CA MET A 507 -6.39 -14.24 -28.48
C MET A 507 -7.40 -13.42 -27.69
N GLY A 508 -6.94 -12.35 -27.02
CA GLY A 508 -7.80 -11.46 -26.24
C GLY A 508 -8.81 -10.71 -27.11
N ALA A 509 -8.40 -10.26 -28.31
CA ALA A 509 -9.28 -9.61 -29.27
C ALA A 509 -10.37 -10.57 -29.79
N ALA A 510 -10.01 -11.80 -30.15
CA ALA A 510 -10.99 -12.78 -30.61
C ALA A 510 -12.02 -13.11 -29.54
N GLN A 511 -11.59 -13.25 -28.28
CA GLN A 511 -12.50 -13.48 -27.15
C GLN A 511 -13.39 -12.26 -26.87
N TYR A 512 -12.81 -11.06 -26.95
CA TYR A 512 -13.54 -9.81 -26.79
C TYR A 512 -14.66 -9.68 -27.82
N ASP A 513 -14.35 -9.91 -29.11
CA ASP A 513 -15.32 -9.80 -30.20
C ASP A 513 -16.44 -10.86 -30.08
N GLN A 514 -16.12 -12.05 -29.58
CA GLN A 514 -17.09 -13.13 -29.36
C GLN A 514 -17.97 -12.94 -28.12
N ARG A 515 -17.50 -12.21 -27.10
CA ARG A 515 -18.12 -12.16 -25.77
C ARG A 515 -18.52 -10.74 -25.33
N GLY A 516 -18.62 -9.81 -26.26
CA GLY A 516 -18.94 -8.41 -25.97
C GLY A 516 -20.18 -8.24 -25.08
N PRO A 517 -21.34 -8.84 -25.42
CA PRO A 517 -22.56 -8.76 -24.62
C PRO A 517 -22.41 -9.36 -23.22
N GLU A 518 -21.77 -10.52 -23.09
CA GLU A 518 -21.56 -11.21 -21.81
C GLU A 518 -20.61 -10.43 -20.91
N LEU A 519 -19.55 -9.83 -21.49
CA LEU A 519 -18.64 -8.94 -20.77
C LEU A 519 -19.38 -7.71 -20.26
N LEU A 520 -20.23 -7.09 -21.09
CA LEU A 520 -21.05 -5.95 -20.68
C LEU A 520 -22.01 -6.33 -19.54
N GLN A 521 -22.65 -7.49 -19.61
CA GLN A 521 -23.49 -7.99 -18.54
C GLN A 521 -22.67 -8.16 -17.26
N ALA A 522 -21.52 -8.83 -17.33
CA ALA A 522 -20.67 -9.09 -16.16
C ALA A 522 -20.19 -7.81 -15.46
N VAL A 523 -19.84 -6.76 -16.22
CA VAL A 523 -19.35 -5.50 -15.64
C VAL A 523 -20.46 -4.53 -15.22
N SER A 524 -21.72 -4.83 -15.50
CA SER A 524 -22.89 -3.97 -15.20
C SER A 524 -23.77 -4.47 -14.05
N ILE A 525 -23.44 -5.61 -13.43
CA ILE A 525 -24.21 -6.24 -12.34
C ILE A 525 -24.30 -5.34 -11.10
N ASP A 526 -23.26 -4.55 -10.81
CA ASP A 526 -23.21 -3.68 -9.63
C ASP A 526 -23.52 -2.23 -10.02
N ARG A 527 -24.79 -1.84 -9.94
CA ARG A 527 -25.25 -0.44 -10.08
C ARG A 527 -25.25 0.32 -8.76
#